data_AF-A0A9E0I4V2-F1
#
_entry.id   AF-A0A9E0I4V2-F1
#
_cell.length_a   1.000
_cell.length_b   1.000
_cell.length_c   1.000
_cell.angle_alpha   90.00
_cell.angle_beta   90.00
_cell.angle_gamma   90.00
#
_symmetry.space_group_name_H-M   'P 1'
#
loop_
_entity.id
_entity.type
_entity.pdbx_description
1 polymer ?
#
loop_
_entity_poly.entity_id
_entity_poly.type
_entity_poly.pdbx_seq_one_letter_code
_entity_poly.pdbx_strand_id
1 'polypeptide(L)'
;MVVWLSAVPLWGMAQGAESPLPATPVVQVIEPVEAASATSRRRLPPLVWRLEVEAPKPLDALLTQHLELARFERELADNNTLRISRNELRRLVISAPDEARRLLEAEGYFAAQITTRVEDEVEGKPVVVTIKVVPGELTRISKVQVIYEGALDLALSQDDARAQSLTEGILQNWALPVGEVFRQSVWSFAKNAALARLRSQGYPTASWSGTSVTVDATEGKAKLFLVADSGPAFVFGDIRVEGLSRQPASAVLNLAPFKAGDSYEEKLVLDWQERIQKLNLFENVFVATEFDPTQADATPVVVQLDELPLQAATVGVGVSSDTGPRVSGEHLHRNLWGLAWQAKTALQIGKRESRGQVDLTSHPWEGRVRGQVSGQALRQLDSDDTETTSQRVRVGRLHEGEVHERTYYLEYQHARVSTADDLVVSDASALSGTVQWIWRQVDNQVLPTKGFTSLTEVTLGQTYSALNETGMFVRAYGRVTGYKPLPSDWHLTARAELGQVMAGDSVSVPDTLLFRVGGDESVRGYAYRSLGVTRDGVTIGGRAMATGSVELAHPILKRMPSLLGAVFVDVGDAAQSMGDLEAKVGYGVGLRWRSPVGMLRLDLARGADSGQVRMHFSVGISL
;
A
#
# COMPACT_ATOMS: atom_id res chain seq x y z
N MET A 1 -9.07 -14.60 -0.75
CA MET A 1 -8.14 -15.64 -1.24
C MET A 1 -8.96 -16.87 -1.61
N VAL A 2 -9.29 -17.01 -2.88
CA VAL A 2 -9.99 -18.18 -3.45
C VAL A 2 -9.25 -18.49 -4.75
N VAL A 3 -8.66 -19.69 -4.82
CA VAL A 3 -7.85 -20.16 -5.93
C VAL A 3 -8.76 -20.86 -6.93
N TRP A 4 -8.80 -20.36 -8.17
CA TRP A 4 -9.47 -21.03 -9.29
C TRP A 4 -8.44 -21.88 -10.05
N LEU A 5 -8.70 -23.18 -10.13
CA LEU A 5 -7.98 -24.14 -10.96
C LEU A 5 -8.64 -24.20 -12.34
N SER A 6 -7.88 -23.85 -13.37
CA SER A 6 -8.25 -23.93 -14.78
C SER A 6 -8.13 -25.38 -15.29
N ALA A 7 -9.21 -25.88 -15.91
CA ALA A 7 -9.26 -27.16 -16.62
C ALA A 7 -9.18 -26.91 -18.13
N VAL A 8 -8.22 -27.54 -18.79
CA VAL A 8 -8.05 -27.58 -20.26
C VAL A 8 -8.69 -28.86 -20.80
N PRO A 9 -9.49 -28.84 -21.89
CA PRO A 9 -10.03 -30.06 -22.46
C PRO A 9 -9.04 -30.72 -23.45
N LEU A 10 -8.84 -32.03 -23.25
CA LEU A 10 -8.17 -32.95 -24.17
C LEU A 10 -9.11 -33.34 -25.32
N TRP A 11 -8.68 -33.11 -26.56
CA TRP A 11 -9.31 -33.66 -27.76
C TRP A 11 -8.90 -35.12 -27.95
N GLY A 12 -9.88 -35.99 -28.17
CA GLY A 12 -9.69 -37.41 -28.45
C GLY A 12 -10.42 -37.86 -29.72
N MET A 13 -9.63 -38.42 -30.64
CA MET A 13 -9.90 -39.60 -31.48
C MET A 13 -11.06 -39.56 -32.49
N ALA A 14 -10.71 -39.64 -33.77
CA ALA A 14 -11.52 -40.26 -34.81
C ALA A 14 -10.64 -41.27 -35.59
N GLN A 15 -11.12 -42.51 -35.71
CA GLN A 15 -10.52 -43.58 -36.52
C GLN A 15 -11.36 -43.82 -37.79
N GLY A 16 -10.67 -44.12 -38.89
CA GLY A 16 -11.02 -45.25 -39.76
C GLY A 16 -11.71 -44.96 -41.09
N ALA A 17 -10.94 -45.03 -42.19
CA ALA A 17 -11.33 -45.70 -43.44
C ALA A 17 -10.10 -45.92 -44.36
N GLU A 18 -9.84 -47.19 -44.71
CA GLU A 18 -8.93 -47.68 -45.78
C GLU A 18 -9.66 -47.54 -47.16
N SER A 19 -9.11 -47.64 -48.38
CA SER A 19 -7.99 -48.38 -49.00
C SER A 19 -7.63 -47.69 -50.37
N PRO A 20 -7.00 -48.33 -51.40
CA PRO A 20 -5.55 -48.29 -51.69
C PRO A 20 -5.19 -47.82 -53.13
N LEU A 21 -3.89 -47.60 -53.43
CA LEU A 21 -3.35 -47.54 -54.80
C LEU A 21 -1.96 -48.20 -54.91
N PRO A 22 -1.54 -48.67 -56.10
CA PRO A 22 -0.75 -49.89 -56.29
C PRO A 22 0.76 -49.70 -56.48
N ALA A 23 1.43 -50.85 -56.55
CA ALA A 23 2.86 -51.13 -56.55
C ALA A 23 3.61 -50.91 -57.88
N THR A 24 4.94 -50.75 -57.80
CA THR A 24 6.03 -51.59 -58.38
C THR A 24 7.34 -50.77 -58.53
N PRO A 25 8.55 -51.38 -58.68
CA PRO A 25 8.99 -52.74 -58.37
C PRO A 25 10.30 -52.80 -57.56
N VAL A 26 10.62 -54.04 -57.16
CA VAL A 26 11.86 -54.52 -56.54
C VAL A 26 12.99 -54.61 -57.58
N VAL A 27 14.21 -54.20 -57.21
CA VAL A 27 15.46 -54.72 -57.83
C VAL A 27 16.43 -55.14 -56.72
N GLN A 28 17.02 -56.32 -56.96
CA GLN A 28 17.79 -57.14 -56.04
C GLN A 28 19.15 -56.56 -55.63
N VAL A 29 19.52 -57.00 -54.43
CA VAL A 29 20.82 -56.94 -53.77
C VAL A 29 21.92 -57.59 -54.62
N ILE A 30 23.07 -56.91 -54.72
CA ILE A 30 24.37 -57.51 -55.03
C ILE A 30 25.31 -57.11 -53.87
N GLU A 31 25.80 -58.09 -53.11
CA GLU A 31 26.93 -57.92 -52.17
C GLU A 31 28.28 -58.11 -52.90
N PRO A 32 29.45 -58.03 -52.22
CA PRO A 32 30.23 -56.84 -52.00
C PRO A 32 31.55 -56.87 -52.80
N VAL A 33 32.18 -55.71 -53.02
CA VAL A 33 33.58 -55.64 -53.44
C VAL A 33 34.40 -55.04 -52.30
N GLU A 34 35.34 -55.85 -51.83
CA GLU A 34 36.25 -55.57 -50.74
C GLU A 34 37.40 -54.64 -51.18
N ALA A 35 37.70 -53.70 -50.29
CA ALA A 35 38.98 -53.03 -50.07
C ALA A 35 39.68 -52.31 -51.24
N ALA A 36 39.49 -50.98 -51.27
CA ALA A 36 40.57 -50.03 -51.51
C ALA A 36 40.72 -49.12 -50.27
N SER A 37 41.70 -49.47 -49.44
CA SER A 37 42.46 -48.58 -48.54
C SER A 37 41.87 -47.20 -48.25
N ALA A 38 40.89 -47.16 -47.35
CA ALA A 38 40.53 -45.94 -46.64
C ALA A 38 41.72 -45.51 -45.77
N THR A 39 42.40 -44.44 -46.16
CA THR A 39 43.28 -43.69 -45.26
C THR A 39 42.47 -43.34 -44.02
N SER A 40 42.84 -43.91 -42.86
CA SER A 40 42.24 -43.56 -41.59
C SER A 40 42.49 -42.07 -41.34
N ARG A 41 41.51 -41.21 -41.62
CA ARG A 41 41.52 -39.85 -41.10
C ARG A 41 41.50 -39.97 -39.59
N ARG A 42 42.66 -39.78 -38.97
CA ARG A 42 42.85 -39.67 -37.52
C ARG A 42 41.80 -38.67 -37.03
N ARG A 43 40.73 -39.14 -36.39
CA ARG A 43 39.69 -38.27 -35.81
C ARG A 43 40.38 -37.52 -34.68
N LEU A 44 40.66 -36.24 -34.92
CA LEU A 44 41.21 -35.37 -33.90
C LEU A 44 40.26 -35.39 -32.68
N PRO A 45 40.81 -35.41 -31.45
CA PRO A 45 40.00 -35.37 -30.23
C PRO A 45 39.05 -34.16 -30.22
N PRO A 46 37.96 -34.23 -29.44
CA PRO A 46 37.03 -33.12 -29.28
C PRO A 46 37.78 -31.88 -28.80
N LEU A 47 37.47 -30.75 -29.41
CA LEU A 47 38.10 -29.47 -29.12
C LEU A 47 37.58 -28.96 -27.76
N VAL A 48 38.48 -28.84 -26.80
CA VAL A 48 38.21 -28.21 -25.50
C VAL A 48 39.01 -26.92 -25.47
N TRP A 49 38.39 -25.80 -25.10
CA TRP A 49 39.08 -24.54 -24.86
C TRP A 49 38.77 -24.02 -23.46
N ARG A 50 39.58 -23.06 -23.01
CA ARG A 50 39.37 -22.31 -21.78
C ARG A 50 39.46 -20.82 -22.07
N LEU A 51 38.50 -20.04 -21.61
CA LEU A 51 38.57 -18.58 -21.69
C LEU A 51 39.28 -18.02 -20.45
N GLU A 52 40.28 -17.18 -20.68
CA GLU A 52 40.91 -16.38 -19.64
C GLU A 52 40.67 -14.89 -19.93
N VAL A 53 40.05 -14.18 -18.99
CA VAL A 53 39.76 -12.75 -19.11
C VAL A 53 40.71 -11.97 -18.21
N GLU A 54 41.61 -11.20 -18.82
CA GLU A 54 42.48 -10.23 -18.13
C GLU A 54 41.84 -8.84 -18.19
N ALA A 55 40.98 -8.51 -17.23
CA ALA A 55 40.33 -7.20 -17.13
C ALA A 55 40.27 -6.72 -15.66
N PRO A 56 40.23 -5.40 -15.39
CA PRO A 56 40.01 -4.88 -14.05
C PRO A 56 38.62 -5.24 -13.52
N LYS A 57 38.49 -5.47 -12.21
CA LYS A 57 37.20 -5.68 -11.55
C LYS A 57 36.37 -4.38 -11.58
N PRO A 58 35.05 -4.42 -11.91
CA PRO A 58 34.20 -5.59 -12.13
C PRO A 58 34.03 -6.04 -13.60
N LEU A 59 34.83 -5.52 -14.54
CA LEU A 59 34.68 -5.79 -15.98
C LEU A 59 35.05 -7.24 -16.35
N ASP A 60 35.91 -7.87 -15.57
CA ASP A 60 36.23 -9.30 -15.66
C ASP A 60 34.97 -10.16 -15.53
N ALA A 61 34.13 -9.88 -14.54
CA ALA A 61 32.89 -10.59 -14.29
C ALA A 61 31.88 -10.35 -15.44
N LEU A 62 31.74 -9.10 -15.90
CA LEU A 62 30.86 -8.75 -17.01
C LEU A 62 31.20 -9.56 -18.27
N LEU A 63 32.47 -9.59 -18.66
CA LEU A 63 32.94 -10.30 -19.86
C LEU A 63 32.83 -11.81 -19.70
N THR A 64 33.21 -12.35 -18.54
CA THR A 64 33.08 -13.78 -18.24
C THR A 64 31.62 -14.23 -18.21
N GLN A 65 30.68 -13.34 -17.87
CA GLN A 65 29.26 -13.67 -17.85
C GLN A 65 28.64 -13.60 -19.25
N HIS A 66 28.96 -12.58 -20.05
CA HIS A 66 28.19 -12.23 -21.24
C HIS A 66 28.86 -12.53 -22.59
N LEU A 67 30.16 -12.84 -22.65
CA LEU A 67 30.80 -13.22 -23.91
C LEU A 67 30.30 -14.59 -24.41
N GLU A 68 30.14 -14.73 -25.73
CA GLU A 68 29.71 -16.02 -26.30
C GLU A 68 30.72 -17.14 -26.02
N LEU A 69 32.02 -16.85 -26.06
CA LEU A 69 33.08 -17.81 -25.70
C LEU A 69 32.91 -18.36 -24.28
N ALA A 70 32.50 -17.52 -23.33
CA ALA A 70 32.29 -17.92 -21.94
C ALA A 70 30.98 -18.70 -21.78
N ARG A 71 29.92 -18.30 -22.51
CA ARG A 71 28.65 -19.04 -22.54
C ARG A 71 28.86 -20.46 -23.06
N PHE A 72 29.51 -20.61 -24.22
CA PHE A 72 29.73 -21.91 -24.84
C PHE A 72 30.71 -22.80 -24.05
N GLU A 73 31.71 -22.22 -23.38
CA GLU A 73 32.58 -22.98 -22.47
C GLU A 73 31.79 -23.60 -21.31
N ARG A 74 30.88 -22.85 -20.68
CA ARG A 74 30.00 -23.36 -19.63
C ARG A 74 29.03 -24.43 -20.14
N GLU A 75 28.40 -24.19 -21.29
CA GLU A 75 27.47 -25.17 -21.90
C GLU A 75 28.16 -26.50 -22.25
N LEU A 76 29.43 -26.47 -22.67
CA LEU A 76 30.24 -27.67 -22.91
C LEU A 76 30.62 -28.40 -21.61
N ALA A 77 30.82 -27.67 -20.51
CA ALA A 77 31.09 -28.28 -19.21
C ALA A 77 29.85 -29.01 -18.66
N ASP A 78 28.64 -28.49 -18.95
CA ASP A 78 27.37 -29.03 -18.45
C ASP A 78 26.76 -30.09 -19.37
N ASN A 79 27.09 -30.11 -20.67
CA ASN A 79 26.50 -31.01 -21.66
C ASN A 79 27.53 -31.70 -22.57
N ASN A 80 27.84 -32.97 -22.24
CA ASN A 80 28.77 -33.83 -22.96
C ASN A 80 28.40 -34.17 -24.42
N THR A 81 27.25 -33.72 -24.94
CA THR A 81 26.81 -33.97 -26.32
C THR A 81 27.01 -32.78 -27.27
N LEU A 82 27.22 -31.57 -26.75
CA LEU A 82 27.53 -30.38 -27.55
C LEU A 82 28.92 -30.52 -28.18
N ARG A 83 29.02 -30.30 -29.49
CA ARG A 83 30.29 -30.36 -30.24
C ARG A 83 30.46 -29.10 -31.06
N ILE A 84 31.40 -28.26 -30.65
CA ILE A 84 31.78 -27.06 -31.40
C ILE A 84 32.93 -27.40 -32.35
N SER A 85 32.78 -27.01 -33.62
CA SER A 85 33.82 -27.25 -34.62
C SER A 85 34.98 -26.26 -34.43
N ARG A 86 36.19 -26.62 -34.89
CA ARG A 86 37.34 -25.69 -34.90
C ARG A 86 37.06 -24.42 -35.70
N ASN A 87 36.23 -24.50 -36.75
CA ASN A 87 35.81 -23.33 -37.54
C ASN A 87 34.89 -22.42 -36.73
N GLU A 88 34.01 -22.98 -35.91
CA GLU A 88 33.12 -22.22 -35.05
C GLU A 88 33.88 -21.57 -33.89
N LEU A 89 34.84 -22.26 -33.26
CA LEU A 89 35.71 -21.63 -32.27
C LEU A 89 36.50 -20.46 -32.87
N ARG A 90 37.04 -20.63 -34.10
CA ARG A 90 37.69 -19.51 -34.82
C ARG A 90 36.73 -18.35 -35.05
N ARG A 91 35.47 -18.60 -35.40
CA ARG A 91 34.45 -17.55 -35.56
C ARG A 91 34.24 -16.78 -34.27
N LEU A 92 34.06 -17.49 -33.15
CA LEU A 92 33.85 -16.91 -31.82
C LEU A 92 35.07 -16.10 -31.35
N VAL A 93 36.29 -16.59 -31.58
CA VAL A 93 37.53 -15.84 -31.27
C VAL A 93 37.62 -14.56 -32.09
N ILE A 94 37.23 -14.60 -33.37
CA ILE A 94 37.25 -13.42 -34.25
C ILE A 94 36.18 -12.39 -33.83
N SER A 95 35.01 -12.83 -33.35
CA SER A 95 33.93 -11.92 -32.91
C SER A 95 34.10 -11.39 -31.48
N ALA A 96 34.86 -12.10 -30.64
CA ALA A 96 35.01 -11.77 -29.23
C ALA A 96 35.52 -10.35 -28.93
N PRO A 97 36.49 -9.76 -29.66
CA PRO A 97 36.88 -8.37 -29.44
C PRO A 97 35.74 -7.37 -29.62
N ASP A 98 34.89 -7.58 -30.63
CA ASP A 98 33.78 -6.67 -30.92
C ASP A 98 32.62 -6.86 -29.93
N GLU A 99 32.38 -8.08 -29.47
CA GLU A 99 31.44 -8.36 -28.37
C GLU A 99 31.90 -7.71 -27.06
N ALA A 100 33.17 -7.91 -26.70
CA ALA A 100 33.77 -7.29 -25.52
C ALA A 100 33.70 -5.77 -25.61
N ARG A 101 34.01 -5.17 -26.78
CA ARG A 101 33.88 -3.74 -27.00
C ARG A 101 32.46 -3.25 -26.74
N ARG A 102 31.44 -3.89 -27.32
CA ARG A 102 30.03 -3.50 -27.11
C ARG A 102 29.60 -3.56 -25.64
N LEU A 103 30.06 -4.58 -24.90
CA LEU A 103 29.78 -4.71 -23.47
C LEU A 103 30.45 -3.58 -22.66
N LEU A 104 31.69 -3.24 -23.01
CA LEU A 104 32.45 -2.16 -22.36
C LEU A 104 31.87 -0.78 -22.69
N GLU A 105 31.48 -0.54 -23.95
CA GLU A 105 30.79 0.67 -24.39
C GLU A 105 29.46 0.87 -23.66
N ALA A 106 28.71 -0.23 -23.42
CA ALA A 106 27.48 -0.17 -22.63
C ALA A 106 27.70 0.30 -21.18
N GLU A 107 28.88 0.03 -20.62
CA GLU A 107 29.33 0.48 -19.30
C GLU A 107 30.09 1.83 -19.31
N GLY A 108 30.25 2.45 -20.48
CA GLY A 108 30.87 3.78 -20.64
C GLY A 108 32.34 3.79 -21.05
N TYR A 109 32.92 2.63 -21.37
CA TYR A 109 34.33 2.48 -21.75
C TYR A 109 34.51 2.45 -23.27
N PHE A 110 34.36 3.60 -23.93
CA PHE A 110 34.49 3.73 -25.38
C PHE A 110 35.94 3.79 -25.88
N ALA A 111 36.89 4.12 -24.99
CA ALA A 111 38.32 4.13 -25.28
C ALA A 111 38.99 2.76 -25.02
N ALA A 112 38.21 1.71 -24.77
CA ALA A 112 38.74 0.41 -24.39
C ALA A 112 39.56 -0.23 -25.51
N GLN A 113 40.75 -0.73 -25.14
CA GLN A 113 41.59 -1.54 -26.02
C GLN A 113 41.44 -3.01 -25.65
N ILE A 114 41.01 -3.82 -26.63
CA ILE A 114 40.80 -5.25 -26.47
C ILE A 114 41.77 -5.97 -27.39
N THR A 115 42.52 -6.91 -26.83
CA THR A 115 43.42 -7.79 -27.57
C THR A 115 43.10 -9.25 -27.24
N THR A 116 43.16 -10.11 -28.25
CA THR A 116 42.87 -11.54 -28.09
C THR A 116 44.09 -12.35 -28.50
N ARG A 117 44.45 -13.32 -27.66
CA ARG A 117 45.53 -14.27 -27.89
C ARG A 117 44.98 -15.68 -27.81
N VAL A 118 45.36 -16.53 -28.75
CA VAL A 118 45.02 -17.96 -28.73
C VAL A 118 46.32 -18.74 -28.65
N GLU A 119 46.42 -19.66 -27.70
CA GLU A 119 47.55 -20.59 -27.61
C GLU A 119 47.44 -21.72 -28.63
N ASP A 120 48.58 -22.26 -29.07
CA ASP A 120 48.61 -23.37 -30.01
C ASP A 120 47.95 -24.63 -29.42
N GLU A 121 47.23 -25.38 -30.26
CA GLU A 121 46.58 -26.63 -29.87
C GLU A 121 47.65 -27.71 -29.56
N VAL A 122 47.83 -28.03 -28.27
CA VAL A 122 48.73 -29.12 -27.82
C VAL A 122 47.90 -30.35 -27.46
N GLU A 123 48.26 -31.52 -28.00
CA GLU A 123 47.54 -32.78 -27.80
C GLU A 123 47.38 -33.08 -26.29
N GLY A 124 46.12 -33.17 -25.82
CA GLY A 124 45.77 -33.45 -24.42
C GLY A 124 45.59 -32.23 -23.51
N LYS A 125 45.75 -31.00 -24.00
CA LYS A 125 45.49 -29.76 -23.24
C LYS A 125 44.36 -28.92 -23.89
N PRO A 126 43.57 -28.18 -23.09
CA PRO A 126 42.59 -27.25 -23.65
C PRO A 126 43.28 -26.08 -24.35
N VAL A 127 42.73 -25.60 -25.46
CA VAL A 127 43.18 -24.37 -26.13
C VAL A 127 42.87 -23.19 -25.23
N VAL A 128 43.86 -22.41 -24.81
CA VAL A 128 43.62 -21.22 -23.99
C VAL A 128 43.37 -20.01 -24.89
N VAL A 129 42.22 -19.37 -24.71
CA VAL A 129 41.88 -18.11 -25.36
C VAL A 129 41.94 -17.01 -24.31
N THR A 130 42.91 -16.13 -24.41
CA THR A 130 43.08 -15.00 -23.49
C THR A 130 42.53 -13.74 -24.12
N ILE A 131 41.59 -13.07 -23.45
CA ILE A 131 41.10 -11.73 -23.81
C ILE A 131 41.65 -10.75 -22.79
N LYS A 132 42.49 -9.82 -23.26
CA LYS A 132 43.06 -8.76 -22.44
C LYS A 132 42.38 -7.43 -22.74
N VAL A 133 41.88 -6.79 -21.69
CA VAL A 133 41.14 -5.53 -21.77
C VAL A 133 41.86 -4.46 -20.97
N VAL A 134 42.17 -3.36 -21.66
CA VAL A 134 42.56 -2.10 -21.04
C VAL A 134 41.38 -1.13 -21.21
N PRO A 135 40.60 -0.86 -20.16
CA PRO A 135 39.30 -0.19 -20.30
C PRO A 135 39.38 1.28 -20.75
N GLY A 136 40.51 1.96 -20.50
CA GLY A 136 40.63 3.40 -20.78
C GLY A 136 39.83 4.27 -19.79
N GLU A 137 39.68 5.55 -20.10
CA GLU A 137 38.90 6.48 -19.30
C GLU A 137 37.39 6.32 -19.53
N LEU A 138 36.62 6.57 -18.47
CA LEU A 138 35.15 6.55 -18.55
C LEU A 138 34.65 7.76 -19.33
N THR A 139 33.72 7.50 -20.25
CA THR A 139 33.06 8.55 -21.01
C THR A 139 32.05 9.28 -20.13
N ARG A 140 32.19 10.60 -20.04
CA ARG A 140 31.31 11.47 -19.24
C ARG A 140 30.40 12.33 -20.10
N ILE A 141 29.20 12.61 -19.61
CA ILE A 141 28.26 13.50 -20.28
C ILE A 141 28.80 14.93 -20.27
N SER A 142 28.99 15.50 -21.46
CA SER A 142 29.47 16.88 -21.64
C SER A 142 28.35 17.86 -21.99
N LYS A 143 27.28 17.37 -22.62
CA LYS A 143 26.10 18.16 -23.00
C LYS A 143 24.86 17.28 -23.02
N VAL A 144 23.76 17.80 -22.50
CA VAL A 144 22.41 17.25 -22.68
C VAL A 144 21.58 18.32 -23.37
N GLN A 145 21.01 17.97 -24.51
CA GLN A 145 20.10 18.84 -25.25
C GLN A 145 18.80 18.10 -25.50
N VAL A 146 17.72 18.66 -24.99
CA VAL A 146 16.36 18.18 -25.22
C VAL A 146 15.61 19.24 -26.02
N ILE A 147 15.02 18.83 -27.12
CA ILE A 147 14.13 19.64 -27.95
C ILE A 147 12.73 19.04 -27.78
N TYR A 148 11.74 19.90 -27.63
CA TYR A 148 10.34 19.50 -27.56
C TYR A 148 9.65 19.89 -28.87
N GLU A 149 8.71 19.07 -29.31
CA GLU A 149 7.86 19.28 -30.48
C GLU A 149 6.39 19.10 -30.06
N GLY A 150 5.46 19.53 -30.90
CA GLY A 150 4.01 19.40 -30.65
C GLY A 150 3.45 20.50 -29.76
N ALA A 151 2.38 20.21 -29.03
CA ALA A 151 1.69 21.21 -28.21
C ALA A 151 2.55 21.75 -27.06
N LEU A 152 3.48 20.95 -26.54
CA LEU A 152 4.41 21.39 -25.50
C LEU A 152 5.35 22.51 -25.99
N ASP A 153 5.85 22.42 -27.23
CA ASP A 153 6.69 23.46 -27.82
C ASP A 153 5.91 24.79 -27.98
N LEU A 154 4.67 24.68 -28.46
CA LEU A 154 3.77 25.84 -28.53
C LEU A 154 3.54 26.47 -27.16
N ALA A 155 3.27 25.67 -26.13
CA ALA A 155 3.06 26.16 -24.76
C ALA A 155 4.32 26.82 -24.19
N LEU A 156 5.50 26.27 -24.45
CA LEU A 156 6.78 26.88 -24.05
C LEU A 156 7.01 28.22 -24.76
N SER A 157 6.68 28.32 -26.05
CA SER A 157 6.81 29.56 -26.82
C SER A 157 5.87 30.69 -26.34
N GLN A 158 4.82 30.33 -25.61
CA GLN A 158 3.83 31.23 -25.01
C GLN A 158 4.12 31.54 -23.53
N ASP A 159 5.28 31.14 -23.01
CA ASP A 159 5.66 31.31 -21.61
C ASP A 159 4.68 30.64 -20.62
N ASP A 160 4.08 29.50 -20.99
CA ASP A 160 3.20 28.75 -20.09
C ASP A 160 3.98 28.21 -18.88
N ALA A 161 3.59 28.67 -17.69
CA ALA A 161 4.27 28.33 -16.44
C ALA A 161 4.25 26.82 -16.11
N ARG A 162 3.20 26.10 -16.54
CA ARG A 162 3.07 24.65 -16.31
C ARG A 162 4.02 23.89 -17.23
N ALA A 163 4.10 24.26 -18.50
CA ALA A 163 5.04 23.69 -19.46
C ALA A 163 6.50 23.92 -19.04
N GLN A 164 6.84 25.12 -18.57
CA GLN A 164 8.17 25.43 -18.02
C GLN A 164 8.47 24.55 -16.80
N SER A 165 7.56 24.50 -15.81
CA SER A 165 7.74 23.67 -14.62
C SER A 165 7.87 22.17 -14.95
N LEU A 166 7.12 21.67 -15.93
CA LEU A 166 7.19 20.28 -16.40
C LEU A 166 8.57 19.96 -16.97
N THR A 167 9.07 20.79 -17.89
CA THR A 167 10.37 20.57 -18.54
C THR A 167 11.54 20.76 -17.58
N GLU A 168 11.49 21.75 -16.70
CA GLU A 168 12.45 21.91 -15.60
C GLU A 168 12.46 20.70 -14.69
N GLY A 169 11.28 20.19 -14.30
CA GLY A 169 11.17 19.01 -13.44
C GLY A 169 11.73 17.74 -14.09
N ILE A 170 11.60 17.59 -15.42
CA ILE A 170 12.22 16.50 -16.19
C ILE A 170 13.74 16.62 -16.16
N LEU A 171 14.29 17.84 -16.36
CA LEU A 171 15.73 18.07 -16.36
C LEU A 171 16.35 17.94 -14.96
N GLN A 172 15.67 18.39 -13.91
CA GLN A 172 16.13 18.26 -12.53
C GLN A 172 16.24 16.80 -12.08
N ASN A 173 15.34 15.94 -12.55
CA ASN A 173 15.32 14.51 -12.22
C ASN A 173 15.95 13.65 -13.33
N TRP A 174 16.66 14.26 -14.28
CA TRP A 174 17.32 13.57 -15.36
C TRP A 174 18.49 12.73 -14.84
N ALA A 175 18.46 11.42 -15.07
CA ALA A 175 19.42 10.48 -14.48
C ALA A 175 20.84 10.53 -15.10
N LEU A 176 21.05 11.31 -16.17
CA LEU A 176 22.36 11.50 -16.82
C LEU A 176 22.72 12.98 -16.95
N PRO A 177 22.86 13.73 -15.85
CA PRO A 177 23.25 15.14 -15.90
C PRO A 177 24.67 15.31 -16.44
N VAL A 178 25.04 16.54 -16.79
CA VAL A 178 26.40 16.86 -17.23
C VAL A 178 27.41 16.49 -16.12
N GLY A 179 28.47 15.78 -16.49
CA GLY A 179 29.52 15.26 -15.59
C GLY A 179 29.35 13.77 -15.22
N GLU A 180 28.13 13.23 -15.35
CA GLU A 180 27.84 11.84 -15.02
C GLU A 180 28.49 10.87 -16.03
N VAL A 181 28.73 9.62 -15.61
CA VAL A 181 29.27 8.59 -16.49
C VAL A 181 28.17 8.08 -17.42
N PHE A 182 28.46 7.99 -18.72
CA PHE A 182 27.52 7.40 -19.66
C PHE A 182 27.40 5.89 -19.42
N ARG A 183 26.16 5.41 -19.28
CA ARG A 183 25.83 3.98 -19.34
C ARG A 183 24.57 3.77 -20.16
N GLN A 184 24.53 2.73 -20.98
CA GLN A 184 23.41 2.43 -21.86
C GLN A 184 22.11 2.10 -21.09
N SER A 185 22.24 1.43 -19.94
CA SER A 185 21.11 1.10 -19.05
C SER A 185 20.48 2.36 -18.46
N VAL A 186 21.31 3.28 -17.95
CA VAL A 186 20.87 4.56 -17.37
C VAL A 186 20.29 5.46 -18.44
N TRP A 187 20.83 5.45 -19.67
CA TRP A 187 20.27 6.16 -20.82
C TRP A 187 18.85 5.72 -21.15
N SER A 188 18.64 4.39 -21.21
CA SER A 188 17.31 3.83 -21.47
C SER A 188 16.31 4.17 -20.36
N PHE A 189 16.76 4.09 -19.10
CA PHE A 189 15.96 4.50 -17.94
C PHE A 189 15.57 5.98 -17.99
N ALA A 190 16.55 6.87 -18.22
CA ALA A 190 16.33 8.32 -18.27
C ALA A 190 15.31 8.70 -19.35
N LYS A 191 15.43 8.12 -20.54
CA LYS A 191 14.46 8.32 -21.64
C LYS A 191 13.05 7.88 -21.26
N ASN A 192 12.91 6.70 -20.68
CA ASN A 192 11.60 6.15 -20.32
C ASN A 192 10.97 6.94 -19.16
N ALA A 193 11.77 7.37 -18.18
CA ALA A 193 11.31 8.19 -17.07
C ALA A 193 10.84 9.58 -17.51
N ALA A 194 11.60 10.25 -18.39
CA ALA A 194 11.21 11.53 -18.98
C ALA A 194 9.92 11.40 -19.79
N LEU A 195 9.80 10.34 -20.61
CA LEU A 195 8.61 10.09 -21.41
C LEU A 195 7.38 9.78 -20.54
N ALA A 196 7.54 8.96 -19.51
CA ALA A 196 6.48 8.67 -18.54
C ALA A 196 6.02 9.95 -17.83
N ARG A 197 6.95 10.83 -17.47
CA ARG A 197 6.61 12.13 -16.86
C ARG A 197 5.76 12.99 -17.77
N LEU A 198 6.12 13.12 -19.05
CA LEU A 198 5.30 13.83 -20.06
C LEU A 198 3.89 13.23 -20.17
N ARG A 199 3.81 11.90 -20.28
CA ARG A 199 2.53 11.17 -20.41
C ARG A 199 1.62 11.34 -19.20
N SER A 200 2.20 11.37 -18.00
CA SER A 200 1.45 11.58 -16.76
C SER A 200 0.96 13.02 -16.54
N GLN A 201 1.42 13.98 -17.35
CA GLN A 201 1.23 15.43 -17.16
C GLN A 201 0.68 16.10 -18.43
N GLY A 202 -0.39 15.55 -19.00
CA GLY A 202 -1.16 16.17 -20.09
C GLY A 202 -0.78 15.74 -21.50
N TYR A 203 0.29 14.97 -21.69
CA TYR A 203 0.78 14.53 -23.01
C TYR A 203 0.82 13.00 -23.16
N PRO A 204 -0.31 12.29 -22.99
CA PRO A 204 -0.37 10.82 -22.93
C PRO A 204 0.13 10.12 -24.21
N THR A 205 0.06 10.79 -25.36
CA THR A 205 0.55 10.28 -26.65
C THR A 205 2.02 10.62 -26.92
N ALA A 206 2.73 11.24 -25.97
CA ALA A 206 4.11 11.67 -26.16
C ALA A 206 5.01 10.50 -26.59
N SER A 207 5.96 10.78 -27.48
CA SER A 207 6.91 9.83 -28.03
C SER A 207 8.27 10.48 -28.30
N TRP A 208 9.28 9.67 -28.57
CA TRP A 208 10.58 10.16 -29.02
C TRP A 208 10.60 10.20 -30.55
N SER A 209 10.67 11.40 -31.15
CA SER A 209 10.85 11.57 -32.60
C SER A 209 12.31 11.34 -33.01
N GLY A 210 13.26 11.58 -32.11
CA GLY A 210 14.67 11.23 -32.32
C GLY A 210 15.48 11.19 -31.02
N THR A 211 16.38 10.22 -30.88
CA THR A 211 17.36 10.19 -29.79
C THR A 211 18.71 9.74 -30.30
N SER A 212 19.77 10.49 -30.01
CA SER A 212 21.13 10.13 -30.39
C SER A 212 22.13 10.44 -29.28
N VAL A 213 23.20 9.64 -29.28
CA VAL A 213 24.35 9.81 -28.39
C VAL A 213 25.58 9.90 -29.29
N THR A 214 26.25 11.04 -29.26
CA THR A 214 27.53 11.21 -29.96
C THR A 214 28.64 11.07 -28.94
N VAL A 215 29.49 10.05 -29.10
CA VAL A 215 30.64 9.82 -28.21
C VAL A 215 31.93 10.18 -28.92
N ASP A 216 32.74 11.00 -28.25
CA ASP A 216 34.14 11.21 -28.57
C ASP A 216 34.99 10.33 -27.65
N ALA A 217 35.48 9.21 -28.18
CA ALA A 217 36.30 8.26 -27.45
C ALA A 217 37.70 8.80 -27.11
N THR A 218 38.18 9.82 -27.82
CA THR A 218 39.50 10.43 -27.56
C THR A 218 39.43 11.39 -26.38
N GLU A 219 38.36 12.18 -26.31
CA GLU A 219 38.12 13.11 -25.20
C GLU A 219 37.41 12.49 -24.00
N GLY A 220 36.89 11.26 -24.13
CA GLY A 220 36.07 10.62 -23.10
C GLY A 220 34.77 11.39 -22.83
N LYS A 221 34.15 11.95 -23.87
CA LYS A 221 32.95 12.79 -23.75
C LYS A 221 31.79 12.29 -24.59
N ALA A 222 30.60 12.29 -23.99
CA ALA A 222 29.34 12.03 -24.68
C ALA A 222 28.49 13.30 -24.77
N LYS A 223 27.77 13.47 -25.88
CA LYS A 223 26.74 14.50 -26.07
C LYS A 223 25.42 13.80 -26.34
N LEU A 224 24.41 14.11 -25.53
CA LEU A 224 23.08 13.55 -25.64
C LEU A 224 22.17 14.53 -26.37
N PHE A 225 21.48 14.05 -27.40
CA PHE A 225 20.46 14.81 -28.14
C PHE A 225 19.16 14.03 -28.14
N LEU A 226 18.08 14.69 -27.72
CA LEU A 226 16.76 14.13 -27.66
C LEU A 226 15.76 15.09 -28.28
N VAL A 227 14.83 14.55 -29.04
CA VAL A 227 13.68 15.26 -29.60
C VAL A 227 12.42 14.52 -29.15
N ALA A 228 11.66 15.14 -28.26
CA ALA A 228 10.41 14.62 -27.73
C ALA A 228 9.23 15.24 -28.46
N ASP A 229 8.47 14.43 -29.19
CA ASP A 229 7.17 14.84 -29.71
C ASP A 229 6.13 14.63 -28.62
N SER A 230 5.58 15.74 -28.11
CA SER A 230 4.55 15.70 -27.09
C SER A 230 3.18 15.26 -27.62
N GLY A 231 2.93 15.36 -28.93
CA GLY A 231 1.59 15.29 -29.49
C GLY A 231 0.71 16.48 -29.05
N PRO A 232 -0.63 16.36 -29.12
CA PRO A 232 -1.52 17.37 -28.57
C PRO A 232 -1.59 17.30 -27.04
N ALA A 233 -1.92 18.41 -26.40
CA ALA A 233 -2.24 18.45 -24.98
C ALA A 233 -3.69 17.96 -24.79
N PHE A 234 -3.89 17.00 -23.90
CA PHE A 234 -5.22 16.45 -23.63
C PHE A 234 -5.87 17.16 -22.45
N VAL A 235 -7.18 17.41 -22.56
CA VAL A 235 -8.03 17.89 -21.47
C VAL A 235 -9.17 16.92 -21.23
N PHE A 236 -9.68 16.88 -20.01
CA PHE A 236 -10.81 16.04 -19.65
C PHE A 236 -12.09 16.51 -20.37
N GLY A 237 -12.82 15.56 -20.96
CA GLY A 237 -14.13 15.77 -21.56
C GLY A 237 -15.25 15.19 -20.71
N ASP A 238 -16.29 14.68 -21.39
CA ASP A 238 -17.44 14.07 -20.73
C ASP A 238 -17.06 12.76 -20.04
N ILE A 239 -17.68 12.54 -18.87
CA ILE A 239 -17.55 11.30 -18.12
C ILE A 239 -18.70 10.36 -18.50
N ARG A 240 -18.37 9.14 -18.91
CA ARG A 240 -19.33 8.06 -19.17
C ARG A 240 -19.21 6.99 -18.10
N VAL A 241 -20.32 6.65 -17.46
CA VAL A 241 -20.36 5.62 -16.41
C VAL A 241 -21.17 4.43 -16.90
N GLU A 242 -20.54 3.26 -16.88
CA GLU A 242 -21.09 2.00 -17.37
C GLU A 242 -21.16 0.96 -16.22
N GLY A 243 -22.11 0.02 -16.32
CA GLY A 243 -22.26 -1.07 -15.36
C GLY A 243 -23.10 -0.76 -14.10
N LEU A 244 -23.65 0.45 -14.01
CA LEU A 244 -24.61 0.80 -12.95
C LEU A 244 -25.97 0.15 -13.19
N SER A 245 -26.52 -0.46 -12.15
CA SER A 245 -27.84 -1.09 -12.16
C SER A 245 -28.70 -0.67 -10.97
N ARG A 246 -28.09 -0.56 -9.78
CA ARG A 246 -28.78 -0.28 -8.52
C ARG A 246 -28.21 0.94 -7.81
N GLN A 247 -26.99 1.37 -8.15
CA GLN A 247 -26.37 2.57 -7.60
C GLN A 247 -26.61 3.77 -8.52
N PRO A 248 -26.81 4.98 -7.97
CA PRO A 248 -26.95 6.18 -8.78
C PRO A 248 -25.59 6.63 -9.33
N ALA A 249 -25.58 7.19 -10.55
CA ALA A 249 -24.35 7.72 -11.16
C ALA A 249 -23.67 8.82 -10.32
N SER A 250 -24.45 9.59 -9.56
CA SER A 250 -23.94 10.63 -8.66
C SER A 250 -22.96 10.08 -7.60
N ALA A 251 -23.08 8.82 -7.19
CA ALA A 251 -22.14 8.20 -6.25
C ALA A 251 -20.71 8.17 -6.79
N VAL A 252 -20.56 8.11 -8.12
CA VAL A 252 -19.29 8.03 -8.84
C VAL A 252 -18.84 9.43 -9.28
N LEU A 253 -19.77 10.19 -9.87
CA LEU A 253 -19.49 11.52 -10.43
C LEU A 253 -19.08 12.54 -9.37
N ASN A 254 -19.69 12.52 -8.18
CA ASN A 254 -19.38 13.47 -7.11
C ASN A 254 -17.97 13.28 -6.50
N LEU A 255 -17.30 12.18 -6.83
CA LEU A 255 -15.92 11.89 -6.39
C LEU A 255 -14.85 12.36 -7.37
N ALA A 256 -15.24 12.75 -8.60
CA ALA A 256 -14.31 13.14 -9.64
C ALA A 256 -13.46 14.35 -9.17
N PRO A 257 -12.11 14.24 -9.17
CA PRO A 257 -11.24 15.34 -8.77
C PRO A 257 -11.03 16.39 -9.88
N PHE A 258 -11.64 16.19 -11.04
CA PHE A 258 -11.51 17.03 -12.23
C PHE A 258 -12.90 17.34 -12.80
N LYS A 259 -12.95 18.35 -13.66
CA LYS A 259 -14.11 18.76 -14.45
C LYS A 259 -13.76 18.74 -15.94
N ALA A 260 -14.78 18.73 -16.78
CA ALA A 260 -14.59 18.92 -18.21
C ALA A 260 -13.86 20.26 -18.48
N GLY A 261 -12.83 20.23 -19.32
CA GLY A 261 -11.93 21.34 -19.62
C GLY A 261 -10.66 21.41 -18.77
N ASP A 262 -10.57 20.67 -17.65
CA ASP A 262 -9.34 20.59 -16.86
C ASP A 262 -8.25 19.84 -17.65
N SER A 263 -6.98 20.22 -17.48
CA SER A 263 -5.87 19.51 -18.13
C SER A 263 -5.77 18.07 -17.65
N TYR A 264 -5.50 17.15 -18.58
CA TYR A 264 -5.39 15.73 -18.25
C TYR A 264 -4.18 15.48 -17.34
N GLU A 265 -4.41 14.81 -16.22
CA GLU A 265 -3.36 14.28 -15.37
C GLU A 265 -3.71 12.85 -14.98
N GLU A 266 -2.81 11.91 -15.26
CA GLU A 266 -3.01 10.48 -14.95
C GLU A 266 -3.26 10.26 -13.46
N LYS A 267 -2.59 11.05 -12.60
CA LYS A 267 -2.79 11.01 -11.16
C LYS A 267 -4.25 11.26 -10.76
N LEU A 268 -4.93 12.21 -11.40
CA LEU A 268 -6.32 12.54 -11.06
C LEU A 268 -7.26 11.39 -11.42
N VAL A 269 -6.98 10.65 -12.50
CA VAL A 269 -7.73 9.44 -12.88
C VAL A 269 -7.52 8.33 -11.86
N LEU A 270 -6.28 8.08 -11.45
CA LEU A 270 -5.93 7.07 -10.45
C LEU A 270 -6.54 7.40 -9.07
N ASP A 271 -6.44 8.65 -8.63
CA ASP A 271 -7.04 9.13 -7.37
C ASP A 271 -8.56 8.93 -7.40
N TRP A 272 -9.21 9.17 -8.53
CA TRP A 272 -10.65 8.95 -8.67
C TRP A 272 -11.02 7.46 -8.61
N GLN A 273 -10.29 6.61 -9.33
CA GLN A 273 -10.47 5.16 -9.27
C GLN A 273 -10.36 4.63 -7.84
N GLU A 274 -9.32 5.05 -7.10
CA GLU A 274 -9.11 4.66 -5.71
C GLU A 274 -10.27 5.12 -4.81
N ARG A 275 -10.77 6.35 -5.01
CA ARG A 275 -11.93 6.86 -4.24
C ARG A 275 -13.20 6.06 -4.50
N ILE A 276 -13.48 5.70 -5.75
CA ILE A 276 -14.64 4.88 -6.11
C ILE A 276 -14.52 3.50 -5.45
N GLN A 277 -13.34 2.87 -5.50
CA GLN A 277 -13.10 1.58 -4.84
C GLN A 277 -13.33 1.65 -3.33
N LYS A 278 -12.89 2.73 -2.67
CA LYS A 278 -13.09 2.95 -1.21
C LYS A 278 -14.56 3.09 -0.80
N LEU A 279 -15.49 3.37 -1.72
CA LEU A 279 -16.91 3.42 -1.38
C LEU A 279 -17.50 2.07 -0.99
N ASN A 280 -16.83 0.96 -1.34
CA ASN A 280 -17.29 -0.40 -1.10
C ASN A 280 -18.71 -0.66 -1.69
N LEU A 281 -19.00 0.01 -2.81
CA LEU A 281 -20.21 -0.17 -3.63
C LEU A 281 -19.97 -1.07 -4.84
N PHE A 282 -18.71 -1.22 -5.26
CA PHE A 282 -18.31 -1.90 -6.49
C PHE A 282 -17.24 -2.96 -6.19
N GLU A 283 -17.33 -4.09 -6.88
CA GLU A 283 -16.38 -5.19 -6.82
C GLU A 283 -15.17 -4.89 -7.71
N ASN A 284 -15.45 -4.45 -8.94
CA ASN A 284 -14.43 -4.00 -9.89
C ASN A 284 -14.68 -2.54 -10.28
N VAL A 285 -13.60 -1.79 -10.40
CA VAL A 285 -13.60 -0.40 -10.86
C VAL A 285 -12.45 -0.24 -11.84
N PHE A 286 -12.79 0.10 -13.08
CA PHE A 286 -11.82 0.39 -14.13
C PHE A 286 -12.13 1.76 -14.71
N VAL A 287 -11.16 2.68 -14.61
CA VAL A 287 -11.26 4.00 -15.22
C VAL A 287 -10.25 4.06 -16.37
N ALA A 288 -10.76 4.32 -17.58
CA ALA A 288 -9.93 4.41 -18.78
C ALA A 288 -10.27 5.64 -19.61
N THR A 289 -9.25 6.09 -20.33
CA THR A 289 -9.34 7.18 -21.29
C THR A 289 -8.72 6.68 -22.60
N GLU A 290 -9.44 6.84 -23.70
CA GLU A 290 -8.90 6.59 -25.03
C GLU A 290 -8.29 7.88 -25.57
N PHE A 291 -6.98 7.87 -25.85
CA PHE A 291 -6.26 9.06 -26.32
C PHE A 291 -6.30 9.16 -27.84
N ASP A 292 -7.43 9.67 -28.36
CA ASP A 292 -7.57 10.07 -29.75
C ASP A 292 -7.10 11.53 -29.93
N PRO A 293 -6.04 11.81 -30.71
CA PRO A 293 -5.57 13.16 -30.99
C PRO A 293 -6.64 14.11 -31.56
N THR A 294 -7.67 13.58 -32.21
CA THR A 294 -8.78 14.39 -32.77
C THR A 294 -9.76 14.89 -31.71
N GLN A 295 -9.73 14.29 -30.51
CA GLN A 295 -10.57 14.64 -29.35
C GLN A 295 -9.75 15.17 -28.17
N ALA A 296 -8.51 15.63 -28.41
CA ALA A 296 -7.62 16.09 -27.36
C ALA A 296 -8.22 17.25 -26.51
N ASP A 297 -9.02 18.11 -27.13
CA ASP A 297 -9.70 19.24 -26.48
C ASP A 297 -10.92 18.83 -25.62
N ALA A 298 -11.34 17.55 -25.66
CA ALA A 298 -12.46 17.04 -24.87
C ALA A 298 -12.41 15.51 -24.76
N THR A 299 -11.41 14.99 -24.06
CA THR A 299 -11.12 13.55 -24.02
C THR A 299 -12.14 12.80 -23.15
N PRO A 300 -12.95 11.88 -23.69
CA PRO A 300 -13.95 11.17 -22.90
C PRO A 300 -13.28 10.23 -21.88
N VAL A 301 -13.79 10.23 -20.65
CA VAL A 301 -13.36 9.30 -19.59
C VAL A 301 -14.45 8.27 -19.36
N VAL A 302 -14.12 7.00 -19.51
CA VAL A 302 -15.05 5.88 -19.33
C VAL A 302 -14.76 5.18 -18.01
N VAL A 303 -15.79 5.03 -17.18
CA VAL A 303 -15.73 4.28 -15.94
C VAL A 303 -16.58 3.03 -16.08
N GLN A 304 -15.94 1.88 -15.96
CA GLN A 304 -16.60 0.57 -15.98
C GLN A 304 -16.65 0.00 -14.57
N LEU A 305 -17.83 -0.39 -14.14
CA LEU A 305 -18.13 -0.77 -12.75
C LEU A 305 -18.87 -2.10 -12.70
N ASP A 306 -18.47 -2.94 -11.76
CA ASP A 306 -19.28 -4.09 -11.32
C ASP A 306 -19.80 -3.83 -9.92
N GLU A 307 -21.12 -3.75 -9.74
CA GLU A 307 -21.71 -3.47 -8.43
C GLU A 307 -21.64 -4.67 -7.48
N LEU A 308 -21.23 -4.41 -6.23
CA LEU A 308 -21.36 -5.38 -5.13
C LEU A 308 -22.84 -5.72 -4.84
N PRO A 309 -23.11 -6.86 -4.19
CA PRO A 309 -24.44 -7.16 -3.68
C PRO A 309 -25.01 -6.03 -2.82
N LEU A 310 -26.29 -5.70 -3.02
CA LEU A 310 -26.95 -4.61 -2.28
C LEU A 310 -26.89 -4.80 -0.78
N GLN A 311 -26.92 -6.05 -0.32
CA GLN A 311 -26.95 -6.39 1.08
C GLN A 311 -25.79 -7.33 1.42
N ALA A 312 -25.19 -7.10 2.58
CA ALA A 312 -24.23 -8.02 3.18
C ALA A 312 -24.61 -8.21 4.64
N ALA A 313 -24.42 -9.43 5.14
CA ALA A 313 -24.57 -9.73 6.55
C ALA A 313 -23.31 -10.41 7.06
N THR A 314 -22.92 -10.07 8.28
CA THR A 314 -21.72 -10.60 8.93
C THR A 314 -22.09 -11.00 10.34
N VAL A 315 -21.67 -12.20 10.76
CA VAL A 315 -21.89 -12.68 12.12
C VAL A 315 -20.54 -12.92 12.77
N GLY A 316 -20.37 -12.47 14.01
CA GLY A 316 -19.12 -12.57 14.74
C GLY A 316 -19.31 -13.10 16.15
N VAL A 317 -18.25 -13.73 16.65
CA VAL A 317 -18.12 -14.14 18.05
C VAL A 317 -16.80 -13.59 18.57
N GLY A 318 -16.79 -13.15 19.82
CA GLY A 318 -15.59 -12.61 20.43
C GLY A 318 -15.58 -12.75 21.94
N VAL A 319 -14.41 -12.53 22.51
CA VAL A 319 -14.19 -12.52 23.96
C VAL A 319 -13.12 -11.48 24.28
N SER A 320 -13.31 -10.75 25.38
CA SER A 320 -12.26 -9.92 25.97
C SER A 320 -12.23 -10.06 27.48
N SER A 321 -11.10 -9.70 28.09
CA SER A 321 -10.93 -9.54 29.54
C SER A 321 -11.90 -8.50 30.12
N ASP A 322 -12.11 -7.40 29.41
CA ASP A 322 -12.93 -6.27 29.89
C ASP A 322 -14.43 -6.59 29.85
N THR A 323 -14.95 -7.08 28.72
CA THR A 323 -16.40 -7.23 28.50
C THR A 323 -16.90 -8.68 28.45
N GLY A 324 -15.98 -9.65 28.44
CA GLY A 324 -16.30 -11.07 28.41
C GLY A 324 -16.72 -11.56 27.02
N PRO A 325 -17.41 -12.72 26.94
CA PRO A 325 -17.88 -13.28 25.67
C PRO A 325 -19.02 -12.44 25.08
N ARG A 326 -19.03 -12.31 23.75
CA ARG A 326 -20.01 -11.57 22.97
C ARG A 326 -20.30 -12.23 21.62
N VAL A 327 -21.51 -12.02 21.13
CA VAL A 327 -21.95 -12.35 19.78
C VAL A 327 -22.35 -11.06 19.10
N SER A 328 -21.98 -10.90 17.84
CA SER A 328 -22.32 -9.73 17.03
C SER A 328 -22.95 -10.12 15.70
N GLY A 329 -23.88 -9.33 15.21
CA GLY A 329 -24.43 -9.41 13.87
C GLY A 329 -24.44 -8.02 13.23
N GLU A 330 -24.02 -7.93 11.98
CA GLU A 330 -24.04 -6.71 11.19
C GLU A 330 -24.80 -6.97 9.89
N HIS A 331 -25.67 -6.04 9.51
CA HIS A 331 -26.37 -6.01 8.23
C HIS A 331 -26.11 -4.67 7.55
N LEU A 332 -25.53 -4.71 6.36
CA LEU A 332 -25.25 -3.55 5.52
C LEU A 332 -26.20 -3.58 4.32
N HIS A 333 -26.94 -2.50 4.11
CA HIS A 333 -27.72 -2.22 2.90
C HIS A 333 -27.12 -1.01 2.16
N ARG A 334 -26.55 -1.22 0.97
CA ARG A 334 -25.75 -0.20 0.24
C ARG A 334 -26.54 0.91 -0.44
N ASN A 335 -27.82 0.67 -0.71
CA ASN A 335 -28.71 1.70 -1.28
C ASN A 335 -30.13 1.59 -0.70
N LEU A 336 -30.32 2.04 0.54
CA LEU A 336 -31.58 1.99 1.26
C LEU A 336 -32.68 2.72 0.49
N TRP A 337 -33.70 1.96 0.05
CA TRP A 337 -34.87 2.45 -0.68
C TRP A 337 -34.57 3.32 -1.92
N GLY A 338 -33.40 3.14 -2.54
CA GLY A 338 -33.00 3.95 -3.69
C GLY A 338 -32.60 5.39 -3.35
N LEU A 339 -32.48 5.75 -2.07
CA LEU A 339 -32.21 7.12 -1.64
C LEU A 339 -30.75 7.57 -1.81
N ALA A 340 -29.86 6.68 -2.27
CA ALA A 340 -28.41 6.90 -2.24
C ALA A 340 -27.87 6.99 -0.81
N TRP A 341 -28.40 6.14 0.09
CA TRP A 341 -27.93 6.03 1.48
C TRP A 341 -27.56 4.58 1.78
N GLN A 342 -26.48 4.40 2.53
CA GLN A 342 -26.10 3.12 3.10
C GLN A 342 -26.69 3.02 4.49
N ALA A 343 -27.26 1.87 4.85
CA ALA A 343 -27.74 1.59 6.19
C ALA A 343 -26.95 0.41 6.77
N LYS A 344 -26.25 0.65 7.88
CA LYS A 344 -25.52 -0.37 8.62
C LYS A 344 -26.21 -0.57 9.96
N THR A 345 -26.78 -1.75 10.16
CA THR A 345 -27.40 -2.16 11.43
C THR A 345 -26.46 -3.14 12.10
N ALA A 346 -25.99 -2.81 13.30
CA ALA A 346 -25.10 -3.65 14.09
C ALA A 346 -25.75 -3.96 15.45
N LEU A 347 -25.75 -5.24 15.81
CA LEU A 347 -26.21 -5.72 17.10
C LEU A 347 -25.09 -6.51 17.75
N GLN A 348 -24.77 -6.20 19.00
CA GLN A 348 -23.82 -6.95 19.83
C GLN A 348 -24.49 -7.29 21.14
N ILE A 349 -24.44 -8.56 21.52
CA ILE A 349 -24.98 -9.07 22.77
C ILE A 349 -23.83 -9.73 23.52
N GLY A 350 -23.58 -9.28 24.74
CA GLY A 350 -22.49 -9.77 25.59
C GLY A 350 -22.85 -9.67 27.07
N LYS A 351 -22.08 -10.36 27.91
CA LYS A 351 -22.36 -10.44 29.36
C LYS A 351 -22.26 -9.08 30.04
N ARG A 352 -21.22 -8.30 29.74
CA ARG A 352 -21.00 -6.97 30.36
C ARG A 352 -21.34 -5.81 29.44
N GLU A 353 -21.45 -6.04 28.14
CA GLU A 353 -21.80 -4.99 27.18
C GLU A 353 -22.73 -5.54 26.12
N SER A 354 -23.86 -4.88 25.93
CA SER A 354 -24.79 -5.11 24.81
C SER A 354 -25.09 -3.78 24.12
N ARG A 355 -25.05 -3.78 22.79
CA ARG A 355 -25.17 -2.58 21.97
C ARG A 355 -26.00 -2.85 20.71
N GLY A 356 -26.97 -1.99 20.43
CA GLY A 356 -27.65 -1.93 19.15
C GLY A 356 -27.36 -0.59 18.48
N GLN A 357 -27.03 -0.59 17.20
CA GLN A 357 -26.71 0.61 16.45
C GLN A 357 -27.24 0.54 15.02
N VAL A 358 -27.76 1.66 14.53
CA VAL A 358 -28.14 1.86 13.13
C VAL A 358 -27.45 3.13 12.64
N ASP A 359 -26.58 2.98 11.65
CA ASP A 359 -25.90 4.08 10.98
C ASP A 359 -26.40 4.22 9.55
N LEU A 360 -26.96 5.38 9.23
CA LEU A 360 -27.30 5.79 7.88
C LEU A 360 -26.22 6.76 7.40
N THR A 361 -25.56 6.43 6.30
CA THR A 361 -24.56 7.31 5.68
C THR A 361 -24.90 7.50 4.21
N SER A 362 -25.06 8.75 3.76
CA SER A 362 -25.34 9.03 2.35
C SER A 362 -24.19 8.53 1.46
N HIS A 363 -24.45 8.36 0.17
CA HIS A 363 -23.39 8.36 -0.84
C HIS A 363 -22.71 9.74 -0.88
N PRO A 364 -21.50 9.85 -1.45
CA PRO A 364 -20.80 11.13 -1.53
C PRO A 364 -21.62 12.20 -2.24
N TRP A 365 -21.77 13.35 -1.59
CA TRP A 365 -22.19 14.60 -2.19
C TRP A 365 -20.98 15.33 -2.77
N GLU A 366 -21.24 16.38 -3.54
CA GLU A 366 -20.18 17.25 -4.07
C GLU A 366 -19.23 17.72 -2.95
N GLY A 367 -17.94 17.79 -3.26
CA GLY A 367 -16.92 18.23 -2.31
C GLY A 367 -16.50 17.18 -1.28
N ARG A 368 -16.79 15.88 -1.52
CA ARG A 368 -16.46 14.75 -0.62
C ARG A 368 -17.13 14.86 0.75
N VAL A 369 -18.41 15.25 0.73
CA VAL A 369 -19.24 15.36 1.94
C VAL A 369 -20.23 14.21 1.99
N ARG A 370 -20.48 13.67 3.19
CA ARG A 370 -21.51 12.66 3.41
C ARG A 370 -22.40 13.05 4.57
N GLY A 371 -23.71 12.90 4.40
CA GLY A 371 -24.68 12.98 5.48
C GLY A 371 -24.60 11.74 6.37
N GLN A 372 -24.77 11.93 7.67
CA GLN A 372 -24.76 10.87 8.66
C GLN A 372 -25.94 11.00 9.61
N VAL A 373 -26.63 9.89 9.87
CA VAL A 373 -27.61 9.73 10.94
C VAL A 373 -27.28 8.45 11.68
N SER A 374 -27.19 8.50 13.00
CA SER A 374 -26.80 7.35 13.82
C SER A 374 -27.71 7.25 15.02
N GLY A 375 -28.32 6.08 15.24
CA GLY A 375 -29.07 5.75 16.45
C GLY A 375 -28.36 4.63 17.19
N GLN A 376 -28.20 4.76 18.51
CA GLN A 376 -27.53 3.75 19.34
C GLN A 376 -28.26 3.56 20.67
N ALA A 377 -28.34 2.31 21.10
CA ALA A 377 -28.68 1.92 22.47
C ALA A 377 -27.56 1.06 23.06
N LEU A 378 -27.18 1.33 24.29
CA LEU A 378 -26.09 0.66 24.99
C LEU A 378 -26.56 0.26 26.40
N ARG A 379 -26.17 -0.95 26.81
CA ARG A 379 -26.20 -1.41 28.20
C ARG A 379 -24.79 -1.91 28.55
N GLN A 380 -24.23 -1.39 29.61
CA GLN A 380 -22.86 -1.67 30.04
C GLN A 380 -22.79 -1.91 31.54
N LEU A 381 -22.05 -2.93 31.96
CA LEU A 381 -21.77 -3.30 33.35
C LEU A 381 -20.28 -3.16 33.62
N ASP A 382 -19.92 -2.29 34.56
CA ASP A 382 -18.53 -2.04 34.92
C ASP A 382 -18.02 -3.08 35.95
N SER A 383 -16.80 -2.89 36.46
CA SER A 383 -16.15 -3.85 37.38
C SER A 383 -16.83 -3.94 38.76
N ASP A 384 -17.52 -2.89 39.18
CA ASP A 384 -18.22 -2.78 40.46
C ASP A 384 -19.73 -3.10 40.34
N ASP A 385 -20.12 -3.84 39.30
CA ASP A 385 -21.52 -4.21 38.97
C ASP A 385 -22.48 -3.02 38.87
N THR A 386 -21.94 -1.84 38.56
CA THR A 386 -22.69 -0.65 38.19
C THR A 386 -23.13 -0.76 36.73
N GLU A 387 -24.42 -0.54 36.49
CA GLU A 387 -25.02 -0.59 35.16
C GLU A 387 -25.23 0.80 34.59
N THR A 388 -24.69 1.04 33.40
CA THR A 388 -24.96 2.23 32.59
C THR A 388 -25.80 1.84 31.38
N THR A 389 -26.98 2.44 31.25
CA THR A 389 -27.81 2.36 30.05
C THR A 389 -27.81 3.70 29.34
N SER A 390 -27.70 3.69 28.01
CA SER A 390 -27.75 4.94 27.23
C SER A 390 -28.41 4.78 25.88
N GLN A 391 -28.98 5.88 25.41
CA GLN A 391 -29.61 6.02 24.10
C GLN A 391 -29.09 7.29 23.46
N ARG A 392 -28.69 7.22 22.20
CA ARG A 392 -28.08 8.33 21.48
C ARG A 392 -28.64 8.41 20.07
N VAL A 393 -28.92 9.63 19.63
CA VAL A 393 -29.25 9.95 18.23
C VAL A 393 -28.33 11.07 17.77
N ARG A 394 -27.63 10.85 16.66
CA ARG A 394 -26.75 11.81 16.02
C ARG A 394 -27.21 12.12 14.61
N VAL A 395 -27.10 13.37 14.21
CA VAL A 395 -27.30 13.83 12.83
C VAL A 395 -26.18 14.78 12.47
N GLY A 396 -25.51 14.56 11.35
CA GLY A 396 -24.33 15.33 11.00
C GLY A 396 -23.84 15.15 9.58
N ARG A 397 -22.65 15.68 9.33
CA ARG A 397 -21.93 15.59 8.07
C ARG A 397 -20.47 15.23 8.30
N LEU A 398 -19.95 14.34 7.47
CA LEU A 398 -18.56 13.96 7.38
C LEU A 398 -17.96 14.59 6.12
N HIS A 399 -16.82 15.28 6.28
CA HIS A 399 -15.96 15.64 5.16
C HIS A 399 -14.85 14.59 5.09
N GLU A 400 -14.88 13.80 4.03
CA GLU A 400 -13.91 12.73 3.81
C GLU A 400 -12.62 13.30 3.24
N GLY A 401 -11.50 12.85 3.80
CA GLY A 401 -10.17 13.11 3.27
C GLY A 401 -9.25 11.94 3.59
N GLU A 402 -8.17 11.82 2.82
CA GLU A 402 -7.26 10.68 2.95
C GLU A 402 -6.40 10.76 4.22
N VAL A 403 -6.00 11.99 4.59
CA VAL A 403 -5.17 12.29 5.76
C VAL A 403 -5.97 12.98 6.86
N HIS A 404 -6.96 13.78 6.48
CA HIS A 404 -7.77 14.59 7.40
C HIS A 404 -9.25 14.33 7.16
N GLU A 405 -9.96 13.93 8.21
CA GLU A 405 -11.42 13.80 8.20
C GLU A 405 -12.00 14.79 9.22
N ARG A 406 -13.16 15.37 8.88
CA ARG A 406 -13.87 16.30 9.77
C ARG A 406 -15.35 15.96 9.85
N THR A 407 -15.83 15.73 11.05
CA THR A 407 -17.24 15.44 11.31
C THR A 407 -17.87 16.55 12.13
N TYR A 408 -19.04 17.00 11.71
CA TYR A 408 -19.87 17.97 12.42
C TYR A 408 -21.20 17.31 12.70
N TYR A 409 -21.62 17.19 13.95
CA TYR A 409 -22.90 16.57 14.27
C TYR A 409 -23.59 17.21 15.46
N LEU A 410 -24.92 17.15 15.43
CA LEU A 410 -25.77 17.35 16.58
C LEU A 410 -26.08 15.98 17.19
N GLU A 411 -26.13 15.94 18.51
CA GLU A 411 -26.37 14.73 19.28
C GLU A 411 -27.39 15.01 20.38
N TYR A 412 -28.43 14.19 20.44
CA TYR A 412 -29.22 14.00 21.64
C TYR A 412 -28.81 12.68 22.28
N GLN A 413 -28.57 12.68 23.60
CA GLN A 413 -28.35 11.44 24.33
C GLN A 413 -29.00 11.46 25.71
N HIS A 414 -29.34 10.29 26.20
CA HIS A 414 -29.82 10.05 27.55
C HIS A 414 -29.01 8.91 28.15
N ALA A 415 -28.56 9.06 29.39
CA ALA A 415 -27.83 8.05 30.13
C ALA A 415 -28.35 7.93 31.56
N ARG A 416 -28.53 6.69 32.00
CA ARG A 416 -28.88 6.33 33.36
C ARG A 416 -27.85 5.37 33.93
N VAL A 417 -27.42 5.63 35.16
CA VAL A 417 -26.48 4.81 35.92
C VAL A 417 -27.15 4.31 37.18
N SER A 418 -27.16 2.99 37.39
CA SER A 418 -27.70 2.34 38.56
C SER A 418 -26.70 1.37 39.19
N THR A 419 -26.80 1.16 40.50
CA THR A 419 -26.00 0.15 41.21
C THR A 419 -26.60 -1.25 41.03
N ALA A 420 -25.92 -2.27 41.56
CA ALA A 420 -26.42 -3.65 41.59
C ALA A 420 -27.73 -3.81 42.38
N ASP A 421 -28.02 -2.89 43.32
CA ASP A 421 -29.27 -2.86 44.10
C ASP A 421 -30.35 -1.97 43.45
N ASP A 422 -30.21 -1.67 42.15
CA ASP A 422 -31.11 -0.80 41.36
C ASP A 422 -31.23 0.66 41.87
N LEU A 423 -30.29 1.12 42.72
CA LEU A 423 -30.24 2.53 43.13
C LEU A 423 -29.74 3.40 41.97
N VAL A 424 -30.54 4.37 41.54
CA VAL A 424 -30.16 5.32 40.47
C VAL A 424 -29.24 6.41 41.03
N VAL A 425 -28.00 6.43 40.55
CA VAL A 425 -26.96 7.38 40.98
C VAL A 425 -26.85 8.55 39.99
N SER A 426 -27.19 8.32 38.73
CA SER A 426 -27.19 9.37 37.70
C SER A 426 -28.29 9.11 36.69
N ASP A 427 -29.02 10.16 36.33
CA ASP A 427 -30.04 10.16 35.27
C ASP A 427 -30.03 11.53 34.61
N ALA A 428 -29.46 11.59 33.42
CA ALA A 428 -29.28 12.84 32.69
C ALA A 428 -29.35 12.62 31.18
N SER A 429 -29.79 13.65 30.49
CA SER A 429 -29.76 13.77 29.03
C SER A 429 -29.00 15.02 28.62
N ALA A 430 -28.57 15.07 27.36
CA ALA A 430 -27.92 16.24 26.79
C ALA A 430 -28.27 16.39 25.32
N LEU A 431 -28.42 17.65 24.90
CA LEU A 431 -28.42 18.07 23.51
C LEU A 431 -27.12 18.84 23.24
N SER A 432 -26.33 18.40 22.26
CA SER A 432 -25.01 18.97 22.02
C SER A 432 -24.65 19.03 20.54
N GLY A 433 -23.84 20.02 20.16
CA GLY A 433 -23.12 20.05 18.89
C GLY A 433 -21.65 19.69 19.09
N THR A 434 -21.13 18.80 18.25
CA THR A 434 -19.73 18.36 18.29
C THR A 434 -19.04 18.59 16.95
N VAL A 435 -17.79 19.04 17.02
CA VAL A 435 -16.84 19.01 15.91
C VAL A 435 -15.74 18.01 16.25
N GLN A 436 -15.48 17.10 15.32
CA GLN A 436 -14.48 16.04 15.42
C GLN A 436 -13.49 16.16 14.28
N TRP A 437 -12.20 16.06 14.59
CA TRP A 437 -11.10 16.02 13.63
C TRP A 437 -10.32 14.74 13.80
N ILE A 438 -10.12 14.01 12.70
CA ILE A 438 -9.22 12.86 12.65
C ILE A 438 -8.08 13.21 11.71
N TRP A 439 -6.85 13.04 12.17
CA TRP A 439 -5.64 13.16 11.35
C TRP A 439 -4.91 11.82 11.37
N ARG A 440 -4.75 11.20 10.20
CA ARG A 440 -4.09 9.91 10.01
C ARG A 440 -2.94 10.05 9.02
N GLN A 441 -1.72 9.97 9.51
CA GLN A 441 -0.51 9.96 8.67
C GLN A 441 0.33 8.75 9.07
N VAL A 442 -0.02 7.59 8.51
CA VAL A 442 0.62 6.30 8.82
C VAL A 442 0.97 5.56 7.54
N ASP A 443 1.95 4.67 7.63
CA ASP A 443 2.38 3.79 6.54
C ASP A 443 1.36 2.72 6.16
N ASN A 444 0.58 2.24 7.12
CA ASN A 444 -0.49 1.26 6.91
C ASN A 444 -1.68 1.55 7.84
N GLN A 445 -2.91 1.49 7.33
CA GLN A 445 -4.11 1.83 8.11
C GLN A 445 -4.55 0.73 9.08
N VAL A 446 -4.25 -0.54 8.78
CA VAL A 446 -4.67 -1.69 9.58
C VAL A 446 -3.60 -2.05 10.61
N LEU A 447 -2.32 -1.98 10.22
CA LEU A 447 -1.17 -2.30 11.08
C LEU A 447 -0.11 -1.20 10.99
N PRO A 448 -0.35 -0.01 11.57
CA PRO A 448 0.62 1.09 11.54
C PRO A 448 1.97 0.69 12.17
N THR A 449 3.07 1.07 11.55
CA THR A 449 4.42 0.92 12.13
C THR A 449 5.20 2.23 12.18
N LYS A 450 4.81 3.21 11.36
CA LYS A 450 5.45 4.53 11.28
C LYS A 450 4.40 5.63 11.10
N GLY A 451 4.57 6.73 11.82
CA GLY A 451 3.74 7.93 11.68
C GLY A 451 2.86 8.14 12.90
N PHE A 452 1.68 8.75 12.73
CA PHE A 452 0.77 9.01 13.85
C PHE A 452 -0.69 9.09 13.43
N THR A 453 -1.56 8.91 14.43
CA THR A 453 -2.99 9.18 14.35
C THR A 453 -3.40 10.14 15.47
N SER A 454 -4.29 11.07 15.18
CA SER A 454 -4.86 12.00 16.14
C SER A 454 -6.37 12.06 16.00
N LEU A 455 -7.07 12.15 17.14
CA LEU A 455 -8.50 12.41 17.24
C LEU A 455 -8.68 13.59 18.21
N THR A 456 -9.36 14.64 17.75
CA THR A 456 -9.72 15.79 18.58
C THR A 456 -11.21 16.03 18.49
N GLU A 457 -11.86 16.26 19.63
CA GLU A 457 -13.29 16.52 19.74
C GLU A 457 -13.55 17.76 20.61
N VAL A 458 -14.43 18.63 20.13
CA VAL A 458 -14.96 19.76 20.90
C VAL A 458 -16.48 19.70 20.84
N THR A 459 -17.11 19.65 21.99
CA THR A 459 -18.56 19.55 22.16
C THR A 459 -19.06 20.71 23.01
N LEU A 460 -20.13 21.35 22.56
CA LEU A 460 -20.90 22.32 23.34
C LEU A 460 -22.33 21.81 23.45
N GLY A 461 -22.90 21.81 24.64
CA GLY A 461 -24.28 21.35 24.81
C GLY A 461 -24.95 21.86 26.06
N GLN A 462 -26.22 21.48 26.18
CA GLN A 462 -27.07 21.69 27.33
C GLN A 462 -27.47 20.34 27.91
N THR A 463 -27.37 20.19 29.23
CA THR A 463 -27.80 19.00 29.95
C THR A 463 -29.18 19.21 30.55
N TYR A 464 -29.94 18.12 30.71
CA TYR A 464 -31.20 18.08 31.44
C TYR A 464 -31.17 16.86 32.36
N SER A 465 -31.46 17.02 33.64
CA SER A 465 -31.42 15.93 34.62
C SER A 465 -32.72 15.86 35.40
N ALA A 466 -33.16 14.62 35.71
CA ALA A 466 -34.31 14.38 36.57
C ALA A 466 -33.95 14.52 38.07
N LEU A 467 -32.66 14.41 38.41
CA LEU A 467 -32.16 14.34 39.79
C LEU A 467 -31.39 15.59 40.23
N ASN A 468 -30.88 16.39 39.29
CA ASN A 468 -29.93 17.48 39.55
C ASN A 468 -30.21 18.71 38.66
N GLU A 469 -29.38 19.77 38.80
CA GLU A 469 -29.52 20.98 37.99
C GLU A 469 -29.15 20.76 36.51
N THR A 470 -29.88 21.50 35.66
CA THR A 470 -29.72 21.59 34.21
C THR A 470 -28.74 22.74 33.90
N GLY A 471 -27.85 22.57 32.91
CA GLY A 471 -26.91 23.63 32.57
C GLY A 471 -26.14 23.43 31.27
N MET A 472 -25.40 24.45 30.87
CA MET A 472 -24.49 24.37 29.72
C MET A 472 -23.21 23.63 30.10
N PHE A 473 -22.63 22.91 29.15
CA PHE A 473 -21.33 22.29 29.30
C PHE A 473 -20.49 22.43 28.02
N VAL A 474 -19.17 22.44 28.21
CA VAL A 474 -18.18 22.31 27.14
C VAL A 474 -17.36 21.06 27.43
N ARG A 475 -17.20 20.19 26.44
CA ARG A 475 -16.29 19.03 26.51
C ARG A 475 -15.21 19.18 25.46
N ALA A 476 -13.95 19.05 25.87
CA ALA A 476 -12.80 18.95 24.99
C ALA A 476 -12.12 17.60 25.24
N TYR A 477 -11.83 16.87 24.16
CA TYR A 477 -11.16 15.58 24.23
C TYR A 477 -10.12 15.45 23.10
N GLY A 478 -8.98 14.86 23.41
CA GLY A 478 -7.90 14.63 22.45
C GLY A 478 -7.20 13.31 22.71
N ARG A 479 -6.88 12.58 21.63
CA ARG A 479 -6.09 11.35 21.62
C ARG A 479 -5.06 11.41 20.51
N VAL A 480 -3.80 11.15 20.83
CA VAL A 480 -2.70 11.04 19.85
C VAL A 480 -2.02 9.71 20.05
N THR A 481 -1.73 8.99 18.95
CA THR A 481 -0.93 7.77 18.95
C THR A 481 0.17 7.88 17.90
N GLY A 482 1.42 7.74 18.34
CA GLY A 482 2.61 7.76 17.49
C GLY A 482 3.24 6.37 17.36
N TYR A 483 3.75 6.08 16.17
CA TYR A 483 4.40 4.83 15.80
C TYR A 483 5.78 5.13 15.23
N LYS A 484 6.80 4.44 15.73
CA LYS A 484 8.17 4.63 15.27
C LYS A 484 8.91 3.28 15.16
N PRO A 485 9.40 2.90 13.97
CA PRO A 485 10.34 1.80 13.86
C PRO A 485 11.70 2.25 14.44
N LEU A 486 12.33 1.36 15.18
CA LEU A 486 13.64 1.52 15.80
C LEU A 486 14.63 0.50 15.20
N PRO A 487 15.96 0.68 15.37
CA PRO A 487 16.95 -0.28 14.89
C PRO A 487 16.69 -1.71 15.40
N SER A 488 17.18 -2.71 14.66
CA SER A 488 17.03 -4.13 15.03
C SER A 488 15.57 -4.58 15.18
N ASP A 489 14.68 -4.16 14.29
CA ASP A 489 13.27 -4.57 14.23
C ASP A 489 12.47 -4.29 15.52
N TRP A 490 12.87 -3.27 16.29
CA TRP A 490 12.07 -2.78 17.41
C TRP A 490 10.99 -1.83 16.92
N HIS A 491 9.82 -1.87 17.55
CA HIS A 491 8.70 -1.00 17.26
C HIS A 491 8.28 -0.28 18.53
N LEU A 492 8.28 1.06 18.49
CA LEU A 492 7.79 1.91 19.55
C LEU A 492 6.38 2.39 19.20
N THR A 493 5.46 2.22 20.14
CA THR A 493 4.13 2.86 20.11
C THR A 493 3.98 3.72 21.35
N ALA A 494 3.52 4.95 21.17
CA ALA A 494 3.22 5.86 22.29
C ALA A 494 1.82 6.45 22.09
N ARG A 495 1.01 6.49 23.16
CA ARG A 495 -0.33 7.06 23.15
C ARG A 495 -0.48 8.05 24.29
N ALA A 496 -1.18 9.14 24.03
CA ALA A 496 -1.59 10.11 25.04
C ALA A 496 -3.05 10.51 24.82
N GLU A 497 -3.81 10.65 25.90
CA GLU A 497 -5.18 11.14 25.89
C GLU A 497 -5.43 12.15 26.99
N LEU A 498 -6.23 13.17 26.67
CA LEU A 498 -6.62 14.23 27.60
C LEU A 498 -8.10 14.54 27.38
N GLY A 499 -8.83 14.72 28.47
CA GLY A 499 -10.25 15.05 28.43
C GLY A 499 -10.63 16.01 29.54
N GLN A 500 -11.49 16.98 29.24
CA GLN A 500 -12.07 17.89 30.22
C GLN A 500 -13.52 18.21 29.85
N VAL A 501 -14.40 18.12 30.83
CA VAL A 501 -15.77 18.62 30.82
C VAL A 501 -15.83 19.83 31.76
N MET A 502 -16.29 20.95 31.23
CA MET A 502 -16.49 22.21 31.95
C MET A 502 -17.98 22.45 32.06
N ALA A 503 -18.50 22.43 33.29
CA ALA A 503 -19.89 22.71 33.64
C ALA A 503 -19.94 23.24 35.09
N GLY A 504 -21.04 23.89 35.48
CA GLY A 504 -21.24 24.26 36.89
C GLY A 504 -21.21 23.03 37.81
N ASP A 505 -20.80 23.18 39.06
CA ASP A 505 -20.56 22.05 39.98
C ASP A 505 -21.83 21.21 40.24
N SER A 506 -22.99 21.86 40.30
CA SER A 506 -24.32 21.25 40.46
C SER A 506 -24.91 20.70 39.15
N VAL A 507 -24.35 21.05 38.00
CA VAL A 507 -24.87 20.64 36.68
C VAL A 507 -24.55 19.17 36.45
N SER A 508 -25.58 18.34 36.29
CA SER A 508 -25.39 16.93 35.99
C SER A 508 -25.21 16.72 34.50
N VAL A 509 -24.07 16.13 34.13
CA VAL A 509 -23.72 15.74 32.77
C VAL A 509 -23.93 14.23 32.64
N PRO A 510 -24.55 13.73 31.55
CA PRO A 510 -24.67 12.30 31.30
C PRO A 510 -23.34 11.54 31.49
N ASP A 511 -23.35 10.40 32.19
CA ASP A 511 -22.12 9.63 32.50
C ASP A 511 -21.36 9.20 31.23
N THR A 512 -22.05 9.04 30.10
CA THR A 512 -21.46 8.74 28.78
C THR A 512 -20.62 9.88 28.19
N LEU A 513 -20.74 11.10 28.71
CA LEU A 513 -19.89 12.25 28.36
C LEU A 513 -18.75 12.48 29.34
N LEU A 514 -18.80 11.83 30.50
CA LEU A 514 -17.75 11.83 31.51
C LEU A 514 -16.71 10.75 31.19
N PHE A 515 -15.61 10.76 31.93
CA PHE A 515 -14.46 9.91 31.66
C PHE A 515 -14.29 8.84 32.73
N ARG A 516 -14.03 7.61 32.31
CA ARG A 516 -13.54 6.52 33.17
C ARG A 516 -12.27 5.92 32.58
N VAL A 517 -11.40 5.45 33.46
CA VAL A 517 -10.06 4.96 33.13
C VAL A 517 -9.89 3.55 33.72
N GLY A 518 -8.97 2.77 33.14
CA GLY A 518 -8.70 1.37 33.52
C GLY A 518 -9.26 0.34 32.53
N GLY A 519 -8.52 -0.75 32.32
CA GLY A 519 -8.81 -1.79 31.32
C GLY A 519 -7.79 -1.82 30.17
N ASP A 520 -8.06 -2.66 29.18
CA ASP A 520 -7.13 -3.02 28.09
C ASP A 520 -6.68 -1.80 27.25
N GLU A 521 -7.59 -0.85 27.00
CA GLU A 521 -7.34 0.34 26.17
C GLU A 521 -7.05 1.61 26.98
N SER A 522 -6.77 1.50 28.28
CA SER A 522 -6.60 2.66 29.17
C SER A 522 -5.33 2.51 30.00
N VAL A 523 -5.44 2.04 31.24
CA VAL A 523 -4.32 1.75 32.14
C VAL A 523 -4.35 0.26 32.47
N ARG A 524 -3.55 -0.54 31.75
CA ARG A 524 -3.49 -1.99 31.96
C ARG A 524 -2.95 -2.29 33.35
N GLY A 525 -3.56 -3.26 34.03
CA GLY A 525 -3.27 -3.61 35.43
C GLY A 525 -4.36 -3.15 36.41
N TYR A 526 -5.23 -2.23 35.98
CA TYR A 526 -6.48 -1.88 36.67
C TYR A 526 -7.68 -2.58 36.03
N ALA A 527 -8.79 -2.68 36.76
CA ALA A 527 -10.00 -3.30 36.23
C ALA A 527 -10.68 -2.37 35.21
N TYR A 528 -11.51 -2.95 34.35
CA TYR A 528 -12.23 -2.20 33.35
C TYR A 528 -13.05 -1.08 33.99
N ARG A 529 -12.76 0.17 33.61
CA ARG A 529 -13.43 1.40 34.06
C ARG A 529 -13.49 1.58 35.59
N SER A 530 -12.52 1.04 36.34
CA SER A 530 -12.50 1.15 37.80
C SER A 530 -11.92 2.46 38.33
N LEU A 531 -11.24 3.26 37.50
CA LEU A 531 -10.68 4.55 37.89
C LEU A 531 -11.62 5.68 37.45
N GLY A 532 -12.01 6.51 38.42
CA GLY A 532 -13.01 7.56 38.29
C GLY A 532 -13.25 8.23 39.63
N VAL A 533 -14.37 8.94 39.76
CA VAL A 533 -14.72 9.65 41.00
C VAL A 533 -15.69 8.84 41.82
N THR A 534 -15.38 8.56 43.07
CA THR A 534 -16.29 7.85 43.98
C THR A 534 -17.37 8.79 44.52
N ARG A 535 -18.64 8.44 44.35
CA ARG A 535 -19.81 9.11 44.95
C ARG A 535 -20.74 8.05 45.54
N ASP A 536 -21.14 8.21 46.80
CA ASP A 536 -22.03 7.28 47.50
C ASP A 536 -21.58 5.80 47.43
N GLY A 537 -20.27 5.57 47.49
CA GLY A 537 -19.67 4.23 47.42
C GLY A 537 -19.53 3.64 46.01
N VAL A 538 -19.91 4.39 44.97
CA VAL A 538 -19.89 3.96 43.57
C VAL A 538 -18.91 4.82 42.78
N THR A 539 -18.05 4.19 41.96
CA THR A 539 -17.19 4.93 41.02
C THR A 539 -18.04 5.40 39.84
N ILE A 540 -18.12 6.72 39.65
CA ILE A 540 -18.76 7.39 38.52
C ILE A 540 -17.72 8.06 37.60
N GLY A 541 -18.14 8.48 36.40
CA GLY A 541 -17.24 9.21 35.50
C GLY A 541 -16.72 10.52 36.11
N GLY A 542 -15.43 10.79 35.89
CA GLY A 542 -14.79 12.08 36.19
C GLY A 542 -15.02 13.11 35.07
N ARG A 543 -14.95 14.39 35.42
CA ARG A 543 -15.00 15.50 34.46
C ARG A 543 -13.64 15.78 33.81
N ALA A 544 -12.54 15.32 34.40
CA ALA A 544 -11.21 15.41 33.82
C ALA A 544 -10.60 14.02 33.67
N MET A 545 -9.79 13.80 32.64
CA MET A 545 -8.95 12.61 32.52
C MET A 545 -7.62 12.93 31.85
N ALA A 546 -6.61 12.15 32.19
CA ALA A 546 -5.37 12.07 31.43
C ALA A 546 -4.89 10.62 31.41
N THR A 547 -4.47 10.12 30.24
CA THR A 547 -3.79 8.83 30.12
C THR A 547 -2.57 8.91 29.21
N GLY A 548 -1.58 8.08 29.49
CA GLY A 548 -0.37 7.93 28.71
C GLY A 548 0.04 6.47 28.66
N SER A 549 0.59 6.03 27.53
CA SER A 549 1.05 4.65 27.34
C SER A 549 2.27 4.64 26.42
N VAL A 550 3.29 3.87 26.80
CA VAL A 550 4.47 3.61 25.98
C VAL A 550 4.67 2.11 25.90
N GLU A 551 4.78 1.60 24.68
CA GLU A 551 4.95 0.18 24.37
C GLU A 551 6.13 -0.01 23.42
N LEU A 552 7.01 -0.96 23.76
CA LEU A 552 8.11 -1.43 22.92
C LEU A 552 7.87 -2.88 22.55
N ALA A 553 7.86 -3.17 21.25
CA ALA A 553 7.65 -4.52 20.72
C ALA A 553 8.79 -4.98 19.80
N HIS A 554 9.12 -6.26 19.83
CA HIS A 554 10.16 -6.88 19.00
C HIS A 554 9.79 -8.31 18.60
N PRO A 555 10.07 -8.76 17.35
CA PRO A 555 9.85 -10.14 16.95
C PRO A 555 10.56 -11.15 17.87
N ILE A 556 9.81 -12.10 18.44
CA ILE A 556 10.41 -13.11 19.35
C ILE A 556 11.15 -14.18 18.55
N LEU A 557 10.65 -14.48 17.35
CA LEU A 557 11.14 -15.55 16.49
C LEU A 557 11.47 -14.99 15.11
N LYS A 558 12.73 -15.09 14.68
CA LYS A 558 13.15 -14.67 13.32
C LYS A 558 12.39 -15.40 12.20
N ARG A 559 11.95 -16.64 12.46
CA ARG A 559 11.16 -17.46 11.52
C ARG A 559 9.71 -17.01 11.40
N MET A 560 9.21 -16.22 12.37
CA MET A 560 7.84 -15.73 12.43
C MET A 560 7.84 -14.25 12.88
N PRO A 561 8.27 -13.32 12.00
CA PRO A 561 8.40 -11.90 12.34
C PRO A 561 7.07 -11.20 12.69
N SER A 562 5.93 -11.85 12.41
CA SER A 562 4.60 -11.38 12.78
C SER A 562 4.24 -11.60 14.25
N LEU A 563 5.00 -12.41 15.00
CA LEU A 563 4.83 -12.64 16.42
C LEU A 563 5.85 -11.82 17.22
N LEU A 564 5.37 -10.80 17.93
CA LEU A 564 6.21 -9.89 18.72
C LEU A 564 5.96 -10.05 20.22
N GLY A 565 7.02 -9.90 20.99
CA GLY A 565 6.97 -9.70 22.43
C GLY A 565 6.95 -8.20 22.70
N ALA A 566 6.16 -7.77 23.66
CA ALA A 566 5.98 -6.38 24.02
C ALA A 566 6.25 -6.16 25.52
N VAL A 567 6.77 -4.98 25.85
CA VAL A 567 6.81 -4.44 27.21
C VAL A 567 6.16 -3.07 27.19
N PHE A 568 5.42 -2.73 28.22
CA PHE A 568 4.69 -1.47 28.26
C PHE A 568 4.57 -0.90 29.67
N VAL A 569 4.37 0.42 29.71
CA VAL A 569 3.98 1.18 30.90
C VAL A 569 2.84 2.10 30.51
N ASP A 570 1.78 2.05 31.30
CA ASP A 570 0.61 2.90 31.19
C ASP A 570 0.49 3.74 32.47
N VAL A 571 -0.04 4.94 32.32
CA VAL A 571 -0.34 5.86 33.42
C VAL A 571 -1.64 6.57 33.12
N GLY A 572 -2.46 6.83 34.13
CA GLY A 572 -3.59 7.70 33.94
C GLY A 572 -4.56 7.72 35.09
N ASP A 573 -5.52 8.62 35.01
CA ASP A 573 -6.56 8.80 36.00
C ASP A 573 -7.76 9.57 35.43
N ALA A 574 -8.88 9.50 36.14
CA ALA A 574 -10.07 10.30 35.91
C ALA A 574 -10.58 10.91 37.23
N ALA A 575 -10.73 12.24 37.25
CA ALA A 575 -11.05 13.01 38.44
C ALA A 575 -12.10 14.11 38.16
N GLN A 576 -12.48 14.90 39.18
CA GLN A 576 -13.42 16.03 38.99
C GLN A 576 -12.78 17.22 38.29
N SER A 577 -11.50 17.49 38.53
CA SER A 577 -10.76 18.53 37.82
C SER A 577 -9.38 18.04 37.43
N MET A 578 -8.74 18.72 36.48
CA MET A 578 -7.39 18.38 36.02
C MET A 578 -6.34 18.47 37.15
N GLY A 579 -6.59 19.31 38.17
CA GLY A 579 -5.70 19.45 39.33
C GLY A 579 -5.82 18.32 40.35
N ASP A 580 -6.92 17.55 40.31
CA ASP A 580 -7.20 16.46 41.25
C ASP A 580 -6.73 15.09 40.72
N LEU A 581 -6.09 15.05 39.54
CA LEU A 581 -5.63 13.80 38.94
C LEU A 581 -4.49 13.18 39.74
N GLU A 582 -4.65 11.91 40.11
CA GLU A 582 -3.64 11.11 40.78
C GLU A 582 -3.09 10.04 39.84
N ALA A 583 -1.83 10.15 39.44
CA ALA A 583 -1.24 9.22 38.48
C ALA A 583 -1.26 7.75 38.97
N LYS A 584 -2.18 6.93 38.41
CA LYS A 584 -2.20 5.48 38.61
C LYS A 584 -1.37 4.82 37.52
N VAL A 585 -0.35 4.06 37.93
CA VAL A 585 0.61 3.43 37.01
C VAL A 585 0.33 1.94 36.89
N GLY A 586 0.38 1.42 35.67
CA GLY A 586 0.33 0.01 35.35
C GLY A 586 1.45 -0.37 34.39
N TYR A 587 2.07 -1.53 34.56
CA TYR A 587 3.15 -1.98 33.68
C TYR A 587 3.07 -3.48 33.45
N GLY A 588 3.60 -3.94 32.32
CA GLY A 588 3.43 -5.32 31.94
C GLY A 588 4.24 -5.77 30.74
N VAL A 589 4.01 -7.04 30.41
CA VAL A 589 4.58 -7.72 29.25
C VAL A 589 3.45 -8.31 28.41
N GLY A 590 3.68 -8.48 27.12
CA GLY A 590 2.64 -8.89 26.20
C GLY A 590 3.13 -9.63 24.97
N LEU A 591 2.19 -10.24 24.27
CA LEU A 591 2.37 -10.83 22.95
C LEU A 591 1.50 -10.06 21.95
N ARG A 592 2.06 -9.82 20.76
CA ARG A 592 1.37 -9.22 19.61
C ARG A 592 1.47 -10.19 18.45
N TRP A 593 0.35 -10.51 17.82
CA TRP A 593 0.36 -11.27 16.58
C TRP A 593 -0.29 -10.46 15.46
N ARG A 594 0.53 -10.08 14.47
CA ARG A 594 0.08 -9.41 13.24
C ARG A 594 -0.54 -10.46 12.30
N SER A 595 -1.83 -10.71 12.46
CA SER A 595 -2.58 -11.64 11.62
C SER A 595 -3.14 -10.92 10.37
N PRO A 596 -3.57 -11.66 9.33
CA PRO A 596 -4.22 -11.06 8.15
C PRO A 596 -5.50 -10.28 8.47
N VAL A 597 -6.16 -10.57 9.60
CA VAL A 597 -7.42 -9.92 10.02
C VAL A 597 -7.21 -8.80 11.05
N GLY A 598 -5.95 -8.48 11.38
CA GLY A 598 -5.59 -7.44 12.34
C GLY A 598 -4.62 -7.90 13.43
N MET A 599 -4.31 -7.01 14.36
CA MET A 599 -3.39 -7.29 15.47
C MET A 599 -4.13 -7.94 16.64
N LEU A 600 -3.69 -9.12 17.04
CA LEU A 600 -4.14 -9.79 18.26
C LEU A 600 -3.18 -9.49 19.41
N ARG A 601 -3.72 -9.26 20.61
CA ARG A 601 -2.96 -8.87 21.81
C ARG A 601 -3.30 -9.76 22.99
N LEU A 602 -2.28 -10.16 23.73
CA LEU A 602 -2.39 -10.83 25.02
C LEU A 602 -1.36 -10.20 25.97
N ASP A 603 -1.84 -9.60 27.06
CA ASP A 603 -1.07 -8.78 27.98
C ASP A 603 -1.21 -9.29 29.41
N LEU A 604 -0.11 -9.27 30.15
CA LEU A 604 -0.08 -9.49 31.60
C LEU A 604 0.46 -8.23 32.26
N ALA A 605 -0.38 -7.55 33.03
CA ALA A 605 -0.07 -6.25 33.61
C ALA A 605 -0.28 -6.23 35.12
N ARG A 606 0.52 -5.43 35.83
CA ARG A 606 0.41 -5.21 37.27
C ARG A 606 0.13 -3.73 37.55
N GLY A 607 -0.90 -3.45 38.35
CA GLY A 607 -1.13 -2.11 38.90
C GLY A 607 -0.11 -1.80 40.00
N ALA A 608 0.58 -0.68 39.91
CA ALA A 608 1.61 -0.29 40.88
C ALA A 608 1.01 -0.11 42.29
N ASP A 609 -0.12 0.58 42.39
CA ASP A 609 -0.77 0.90 43.66
C ASP A 609 -1.54 -0.29 44.24
N SER A 610 -2.28 -1.01 43.38
CA SER A 610 -3.11 -2.14 43.80
C SER A 610 -2.30 -3.42 44.04
N GLY A 611 -1.12 -3.53 43.44
CA GLY A 611 -0.30 -4.73 43.42
C GLY A 611 -0.90 -5.90 42.62
N GLN A 612 -2.13 -5.76 42.10
CA GLN A 612 -2.87 -6.82 41.42
C GLN A 612 -2.33 -7.08 40.02
N VAL A 613 -2.24 -8.37 39.66
CA VAL A 613 -1.89 -8.80 38.32
C VAL A 613 -3.16 -9.14 37.54
N ARG A 614 -3.26 -8.64 36.32
CA ARG A 614 -4.42 -8.82 35.44
C ARG A 614 -3.98 -9.23 34.04
N MET A 615 -4.77 -10.10 33.44
CA MET A 615 -4.62 -10.49 32.05
C MET A 615 -5.56 -9.65 31.19
N HIS A 616 -5.03 -9.10 30.10
CA HIS A 616 -5.73 -8.22 29.15
C HIS A 616 -5.67 -8.87 27.77
N PHE A 617 -6.81 -9.07 27.11
CA PHE A 617 -6.89 -9.65 25.78
C PHE A 617 -8.21 -9.32 25.10
N SER A 618 -8.19 -9.26 23.77
CA SER A 618 -9.40 -9.19 22.95
C SER A 618 -9.21 -10.00 21.68
N VAL A 619 -10.13 -10.92 21.43
CA VAL A 619 -10.16 -11.76 20.23
C VAL A 619 -11.58 -11.77 19.68
N GLY A 620 -11.71 -11.59 18.37
CA GLY A 620 -12.98 -11.68 17.66
C GLY A 620 -12.77 -12.28 16.28
N ILE A 621 -13.73 -13.09 15.84
CA ILE A 621 -13.77 -13.65 14.48
C ILE A 621 -15.14 -13.33 13.91
N SER A 622 -15.17 -12.91 12.66
CA SER A 622 -16.40 -12.67 11.89
C SER A 622 -16.43 -13.54 10.64
N LEU A 623 -17.62 -14.02 10.28
CA LEU A 623 -17.92 -14.85 9.12
C LEU A 623 -18.76 -14.08 8.10
#